data_AF-A0A3C0FY47-F1
#
_entry.id   AF-A0A3C0FY47-F1
#
_cell.length_a   1.000
_cell.length_b   1.000
_cell.length_c   1.000
_cell.angle_alpha   90.00
_cell.angle_beta   90.00
_cell.angle_gamma   90.00
#
_symmetry.space_group_name_H-M   'P 1'
#
loop_
_entity.id
_entity.type
_entity.pdbx_description
1 polymer ?
#
loop_
_entity_poly.entity_id
_entity_poly.type
_entity_poly.pdbx_seq_one_letter_code
_entity_poly.pdbx_strand_id
1 'polypeptide(L)'
;MSSDKFIKEAIDNIRGDRETTRELLDDAMRYLAIDQSRHRDMGQTLAKYVETLQRSNEQLVKLCGLMSKNEKTDELTDKDFAQIFDQIQESEKK
;
A
#
# COMPACT_ATOMS: atom_id res chain seq x y z
N MET A 1 -7.41 -3.69 19.41
CA MET A 1 -7.43 -4.28 18.05
C MET A 1 -6.17 -3.81 17.33
N SER A 2 -5.34 -4.71 16.79
CA SER A 2 -3.99 -4.35 16.28
C SER A 2 -4.07 -3.55 14.98
N SER A 3 -3.22 -2.52 14.86
CA SER A 3 -2.99 -1.72 13.64
C SER A 3 -2.75 -2.60 12.40
N ASP A 4 -2.10 -3.76 12.58
CA ASP A 4 -1.79 -4.69 11.49
C ASP A 4 -3.04 -5.29 10.84
N LYS A 5 -4.12 -5.46 11.60
CA LYS A 5 -5.39 -5.97 11.06
C LYS A 5 -5.97 -4.97 10.06
N PHE A 6 -5.97 -3.69 10.40
CA PHE A 6 -6.49 -2.64 9.52
C PHE A 6 -5.58 -2.40 8.31
N ILE A 7 -4.26 -2.52 8.47
CA ILE A 7 -3.31 -2.45 7.35
C ILE A 7 -3.58 -3.59 6.37
N LYS A 8 -3.74 -4.82 6.87
CA LYS A 8 -4.04 -5.99 6.02
C LYS A 8 -5.39 -5.85 5.32
N GLU A 9 -6.43 -5.45 6.06
CA GLU A 9 -7.76 -5.20 5.50
C GLU A 9 -7.73 -4.13 4.41
N ALA A 10 -6.98 -3.03 4.62
CA ALA A 10 -6.82 -2.00 3.61
C ALA A 10 -6.09 -2.52 2.36
N ILE A 11 -5.04 -3.33 2.51
CA ILE A 11 -4.34 -3.94 1.38
C ILE A 11 -5.26 -4.89 0.60
N ASP A 12 -6.03 -5.71 1.31
CA ASP A 12 -6.96 -6.67 0.69
C ASP A 12 -8.08 -5.93 -0.06
N ASN A 13 -8.64 -4.87 0.52
CA ASN A 13 -9.62 -4.00 -0.15
C ASN A 13 -9.04 -3.37 -1.41
N ILE A 14 -7.84 -2.80 -1.34
CA ILE A 14 -7.20 -2.18 -2.50
C ILE A 14 -6.96 -3.21 -3.61
N ARG A 15 -6.59 -4.45 -3.27
CA ARG A 15 -6.42 -5.53 -4.25
C ARG A 15 -7.74 -5.97 -4.88
N GLY A 16 -8.79 -6.14 -4.07
CA GLY A 16 -10.12 -6.49 -4.56
C GLY A 16 -10.71 -5.43 -5.50
N ASP A 17 -10.52 -4.15 -5.19
CA ASP A 17 -10.94 -3.04 -6.05
C ASP A 17 -10.22 -3.08 -7.40
N ARG A 18 -8.92 -3.41 -7.42
CA ARG A 18 -8.14 -3.52 -8.66
C ARG A 18 -8.58 -4.69 -9.52
N GLU A 19 -8.81 -5.83 -8.89
CA GLU A 19 -9.26 -7.04 -9.56
C GLU A 19 -10.61 -6.78 -10.23
N THR A 20 -11.59 -6.31 -9.46
CA THR A 20 -12.93 -5.96 -9.97
C THR A 20 -12.85 -4.94 -11.09
N THR A 21 -12.07 -3.86 -10.91
CA THR A 21 -11.94 -2.81 -11.92
C THR A 21 -11.25 -3.33 -13.19
N ARG A 22 -10.30 -4.25 -13.06
CA ARG A 22 -9.60 -4.86 -14.20
C ARG A 22 -10.52 -5.77 -15.00
N GLU A 23 -11.33 -6.58 -14.32
CA GLU A 23 -12.36 -7.41 -14.99
C GLU A 23 -13.35 -6.54 -15.77
N LEU A 24 -13.86 -5.48 -15.15
CA LEU A 24 -14.75 -4.52 -15.80
C LEU A 24 -14.09 -3.81 -16.99
N LEU A 25 -12.81 -3.47 -16.86
CA LEU A 25 -12.04 -2.87 -17.95
C LEU A 25 -11.85 -3.84 -19.12
N ASP A 26 -11.51 -5.10 -18.84
CA ASP A 26 -11.34 -6.13 -19.87
C ASP A 26 -12.65 -6.37 -20.64
N ASP A 27 -13.79 -6.43 -19.95
CA ASP A 27 -15.10 -6.58 -20.59
C ASP A 27 -15.49 -5.34 -21.41
N ALA A 28 -15.22 -4.14 -20.88
CA ALA A 28 -15.44 -2.90 -21.62
C ALA A 28 -14.56 -2.83 -22.89
N MET A 29 -13.31 -3.26 -22.81
CA MET A 29 -12.39 -3.31 -23.94
C MET A 29 -12.83 -4.32 -25.00
N ARG A 30 -13.32 -5.51 -24.59
CA ARG A 30 -13.91 -6.49 -25.51
C ARG A 30 -15.12 -5.93 -26.24
N TYR A 31 -15.99 -5.21 -25.52
CA TYR A 31 -17.18 -4.61 -26.13
C TYR A 31 -16.83 -3.50 -27.13
N LEU A 32 -15.77 -2.73 -26.86
CA LEU A 32 -15.26 -1.68 -27.74
C LEU A 32 -14.60 -2.21 -29.01
N ALA A 33 -13.91 -3.35 -28.92
CA ALA A 33 -13.25 -3.97 -30.05
C ALA A 33 -14.21 -4.38 -31.18
N ILE A 34 -15.52 -4.47 -30.90
CA ILE A 34 -16.56 -4.86 -31.86
C ILE A 34 -16.91 -3.69 -32.81
N ASP A 35 -16.96 -2.45 -32.32
CA ASP A 35 -17.36 -1.29 -33.11
C ASP A 35 -16.74 0.00 -32.56
N GLN A 36 -15.98 0.69 -33.41
CA GLN A 36 -15.30 1.94 -33.06
C GLN A 36 -16.25 3.07 -32.64
N SER A 37 -17.51 3.07 -33.10
CA SER A 37 -18.50 4.08 -32.69
C SER A 37 -18.73 4.08 -31.17
N ARG A 38 -18.56 2.92 -30.52
CA ARG A 38 -18.73 2.69 -29.08
C ARG A 38 -17.66 3.36 -28.24
N HIS A 39 -16.51 3.73 -28.82
CA HIS A 39 -15.47 4.48 -28.09
C HIS A 39 -15.99 5.80 -27.56
N ARG A 40 -16.90 6.46 -28.29
CA ARG A 40 -17.49 7.73 -27.86
C ARG A 40 -18.37 7.55 -26.63
N ASP A 41 -19.13 6.46 -26.58
CA ASP A 41 -20.12 6.21 -25.53
C ASP A 41 -19.49 5.62 -24.26
N MET A 42 -18.46 4.78 -24.42
CA MET A 42 -17.79 4.12 -23.29
C MET A 42 -16.51 4.79 -22.82
N GLY A 43 -15.98 5.78 -23.56
CA GLY A 43 -14.74 6.46 -23.18
C GLY A 43 -14.78 7.06 -21.78
N GLN A 44 -15.93 7.64 -21.37
CA GLN A 44 -16.10 8.16 -20.00
C GLN A 44 -16.12 7.05 -18.94
N THR A 45 -16.73 5.91 -19.23
CA THR A 45 -16.77 4.77 -18.31
C THR A 45 -15.38 4.15 -18.14
N LEU A 46 -14.65 3.95 -19.24
CA LEU A 46 -13.25 3.49 -19.19
C LEU A 46 -12.36 4.45 -18.41
N ALA A 47 -12.51 5.76 -18.62
CA ALA A 47 -11.74 6.77 -17.90
C ALA A 47 -11.94 6.65 -16.38
N LYS A 48 -13.17 6.40 -15.93
CA LYS A 48 -13.47 6.16 -14.50
C LYS A 48 -12.80 4.89 -13.98
N TYR A 49 -12.78 3.79 -14.75
CA TYR A 49 -12.07 2.57 -14.35
C TYR A 49 -10.56 2.80 -14.22
N VAL A 50 -9.95 3.50 -15.17
CA VAL A 50 -8.53 3.87 -15.09
C VAL A 50 -8.26 4.80 -13.90
N GLU A 51 -9.16 5.75 -13.63
CA GLU A 51 -9.07 6.63 -12.47
C GLU A 51 -9.15 5.85 -11.14
N THR A 52 -10.05 4.88 -11.03
CA THR A 52 -10.13 3.99 -9.86
C THR A 52 -8.83 3.20 -9.66
N LEU A 53 -8.24 2.68 -10.73
CA LEU A 53 -6.94 2.01 -10.68
C LEU A 53 -5.82 2.96 -10.24
N GLN A 54 -5.82 4.21 -10.72
CA GLN A 54 -4.87 5.23 -10.29
C GLN A 54 -5.04 5.55 -8.80
N ARG A 55 -6.26 5.77 -8.32
CA ARG A 55 -6.55 6.02 -6.89
C ARG A 55 -6.10 4.86 -6.01
N SER A 56 -6.29 3.63 -6.46
CA SER A 56 -5.77 2.42 -5.82
C SER A 56 -4.23 2.40 -5.74
N ASN A 57 -3.53 2.82 -6.81
CA ASN A 57 -2.08 2.98 -6.77
C ASN A 57 -1.65 4.04 -5.73
N GLU A 58 -2.32 5.19 -5.71
CA GLU A 58 -2.04 6.26 -4.75
C GLU A 58 -2.26 5.80 -3.30
N GLN A 59 -3.29 5.00 -3.04
CA GLN A 59 -3.54 4.42 -1.72
C GLN A 59 -2.43 3.48 -1.30
N LEU A 60 -1.95 2.59 -2.18
CA LEU A 60 -0.81 1.71 -1.89
C LEU A 60 0.44 2.50 -1.54
N VAL A 61 0.77 3.53 -2.32
CA VAL A 61 1.94 4.39 -2.04
C VAL A 61 1.83 5.05 -0.67
N LYS A 62 0.64 5.58 -0.32
CA LYS A 62 0.40 6.17 1.01
C LYS A 62 0.56 5.13 2.12
N LEU A 63 0.04 3.93 1.93
CA LEU A 63 0.15 2.82 2.89
C LEU A 63 1.61 2.42 3.11
N CYS A 64 2.37 2.22 2.03
CA CYS A 64 3.81 1.94 2.10
C CYS A 64 4.56 3.07 2.83
N GLY A 65 4.22 4.33 2.56
CA GLY A 65 4.84 5.47 3.23
C GLY A 65 4.53 5.53 4.73
N LEU A 66 3.32 5.14 5.15
CA LEU A 66 2.95 5.06 6.57
C LEU A 66 3.67 3.89 7.26
N MET A 67 3.77 2.74 6.60
CA MET A 67 4.47 1.57 7.13
C MET A 67 5.97 1.84 7.31
N SER A 68 6.62 2.44 6.30
CA SER A 68 8.03 2.81 6.37
C SER A 68 8.34 3.84 7.46
N LYS A 69 7.41 4.73 7.80
CA LYS A 69 7.56 5.65 8.94
C LYS A 69 7.37 4.99 10.31
N ASN A 70 6.62 3.89 10.35
CA ASN A 70 6.35 3.13 11.57
C ASN A 70 7.40 2.04 11.83
N GLU A 71 8.23 1.71 10.84
CA GLU A 71 9.50 1.03 11.10
C GLU A 71 10.34 1.96 11.97
N LYS A 72 10.29 1.72 13.29
CA LYS A 72 11.21 2.35 14.24
C LYS A 72 12.61 2.07 13.72
N THR A 73 13.38 3.11 13.47
CA THR A 73 14.83 2.98 13.50
C THR A 73 15.19 2.27 14.80
N ASP A 74 15.95 1.17 14.73
CA ASP A 74 16.57 0.52 15.90
C ASP A 74 17.64 1.46 16.49
N GLU A 75 17.23 2.68 16.86
CA GLU A 75 18.05 3.63 17.58
C GLU A 75 18.08 3.19 19.03
N LEU A 76 19.28 2.80 19.47
CA LEU A 76 19.57 2.55 20.87
C LEU A 76 19.10 3.77 21.68
N THR A 77 18.26 3.53 22.68
CA THR A 77 17.82 4.58 23.58
C THR A 77 18.92 4.95 24.57
N ASP A 78 18.84 6.12 25.21
CA ASP A 78 19.77 6.51 26.28
C ASP A 78 19.86 5.45 27.41
N LYS A 79 18.77 4.69 27.62
CA LYS A 79 18.75 3.56 28.57
C LYS A 79 19.56 2.37 28.08
N ASP A 80 19.48 2.07 26.78
CA ASP A 80 20.27 1.00 26.17
C ASP A 80 21.76 1.37 26.21
N PHE A 81 22.10 2.64 25.95
CA PHE A 81 23.47 3.15 26.13
C PHE A 81 23.96 3.04 27.57
N ALA A 82 23.14 3.42 28.56
CA ALA A 82 23.50 3.31 29.97
C ALA A 82 23.74 1.85 30.37
N GLN A 83 22.87 0.92 29.97
CA GLN A 83 23.06 -0.52 30.23
C GLN A 83 24.33 -1.07 29.58
N ILE A 84 24.62 -0.69 28.33
CA ILE A 84 25.85 -1.10 27.64
C ILE A 84 27.08 -0.56 28.38
N PHE A 85 27.03 0.69 28.84
CA PHE A 85 28.14 1.31 29.57
C PHE A 85 28.41 0.60 30.90
N ASP A 86 27.35 0.27 31.66
CA ASP A 86 27.45 -0.47 32.92
C ASP A 86 28.04 -1.87 32.70
N GLN A 87 27.60 -2.58 31.65
CA GLN A 87 28.12 -3.92 31.31
C GLN A 87 29.60 -3.89 30.93
N ILE A 88 30.04 -2.89 30.16
CA ILE A 88 31.46 -2.71 29.83
C ILE A 88 32.26 -2.44 31.10
N GLN A 89 31.77 -1.58 31.98
CA GLN A 89 32.46 -1.22 33.21
C GLN A 89 32.57 -2.39 34.20
N GLU A 90 31.57 -3.29 34.25
CA GLU A 90 31.66 -4.54 34.99
C GLU A 90 32.65 -5.53 34.38
N SER A 91 32.76 -5.56 33.04
CA SER A 91 33.68 -6.44 32.34
C SER A 91 35.15 -6.07 32.55
N GLU A 92 35.49 -4.79 32.65
CA GLU A 92 36.86 -4.32 32.93
C GLU A 92 37.27 -4.45 34.41
N LYS A 93 36.31 -4.64 35.32
CA LYS A 93 36.58 -4.84 36.75
C LYS A 93 36.86 -6.30 37.12
N LYS A 94 36.77 -7.24 36.17
CA LYS A 94 37.12 -8.65 36.33
C LYS A 94 38.51 -8.94 35.76
#